data_AF-A0AAW9QX45-F1
#
_entry.id   AF-A0AAW9QX45-F1
#
_cell.length_a   1.000
_cell.length_b   1.000
_cell.length_c   1.000
_cell.angle_alpha   90.00
_cell.angle_beta   90.00
_cell.angle_gamma   90.00
#
_symmetry.space_group_name_H-M   'P 1'
#
loop_
_entity.id
_entity.type
_entity.pdbx_description
1 polymer ?
#
loop_
_entity_poly.entity_id
_entity_poly.type
_entity_poly.pdbx_seq_one_letter_code
_entity_poly.pdbx_strand_id
1 'polypeptide(L)' 'MIIRAILEWDEEVQAFSATCPALNYISSCGDTREEAIANLKEAIQLLLEPIPDRWI' A
#
# COMPACT_ATOMS: atom_id res chain seq x y z
N MET A 1 1.07 -12.13 -8.97
CA MET A 1 -0.01 -12.17 -7.96
C MET A 1 -1.01 -11.07 -8.28
N ILE A 2 -2.31 -11.31 -8.13
CA ILE A 2 -3.34 -10.28 -8.30
C ILE A 2 -3.84 -9.89 -6.91
N ILE A 3 -3.80 -8.59 -6.61
CA ILE A 3 -4.23 -8.04 -5.32
C ILE A 3 -5.33 -7.02 -5.59
N ARG A 4 -6.41 -7.10 -4.82
CA ARG A 4 -7.52 -6.15 -4.92
C ARG A 4 -7.37 -5.11 -3.82
N ALA A 5 -7.21 -3.86 -4.23
CA ALA A 5 -7.15 -2.72 -3.35
C ALA A 5 -8.46 -1.93 -3.38
N ILE A 6 -8.81 -1.34 -2.25
CA ILE A 6 -9.84 -0.32 -2.11
C ILE A 6 -9.11 1.03 -2.19
N LEU A 7 -9.63 1.94 -3.02
CA LEU A 7 -9.11 3.30 -3.17
C LEU A 7 -10.22 4.28 -2.81
N GLU A 8 -9.97 5.12 -1.82
CA GLU A 8 -10.92 6.07 -1.27
C GLU A 8 -10.31 7.47 -1.27
N TRP A 9 -11.14 8.48 -1.53
CA TRP A 9 -10.74 9.89 -1.38
C TRP A 9 -11.14 10.37 0.01
N ASP A 10 -10.18 10.95 0.73
CA ASP A 10 -10.41 11.57 2.03
C ASP A 10 -10.53 13.09 1.84
N GLU A 11 -11.72 13.63 2.10
CA GLU A 11 -11.98 15.07 1.97
C GLU A 11 -11.34 15.91 3.08
N GLU A 12 -11.08 15.34 4.26
CA GLU A 12 -10.46 16.06 5.39
C GLU A 12 -8.96 16.23 5.16
N VAL A 13 -8.31 15.16 4.70
CA VAL A 13 -6.86 15.14 4.46
C VAL A 13 -6.51 15.61 3.04
N GLN A 14 -7.49 15.69 2.14
CA GLN A 14 -7.31 16.00 0.71
C GLN A 14 -6.33 15.03 0.02
N ALA A 15 -6.46 13.73 0.31
CA ALA A 15 -5.57 12.69 -0.20
C ALA A 15 -6.35 11.40 -0.53
N PHE A 16 -5.74 10.56 -1.37
CA PHE A 16 -6.22 9.21 -1.64
C PHE A 16 -5.65 8.23 -0.61
N SER A 17 -6.52 7.38 -0.07
CA SER A 17 -6.19 6.22 0.75
C SER A 17 -6.32 4.95 -0.07
N ALA A 18 -5.30 4.10 -0.05
CA ALA A 18 -5.27 2.82 -0.74
C ALA A 18 -5.05 1.69 0.28
N THR A 19 -6.00 0.77 0.40
CA THR A 19 -5.97 -0.32 1.39
C THR A 19 -6.21 -1.67 0.74
N CYS A 20 -5.66 -2.75 1.29
CA CYS A 20 -5.90 -4.10 0.81
C CYS A 20 -6.50 -4.98 1.92
N PRO A 21 -7.83 -5.26 1.91
CA PRO A 21 -8.47 -6.06 2.96
C PRO A 21 -7.90 -7.48 3.11
N ALA A 22 -7.39 -8.06 2.02
CA ALA A 22 -6.75 -9.37 2.04
C ALA A 22 -5.37 -9.35 2.73
N LEU A 23 -4.76 -8.17 2.85
CA LEU A 23 -3.48 -7.93 3.49
C LEU A 23 -3.74 -6.94 4.64
N ASN A 24 -4.38 -7.43 5.71
CA ASN A 24 -4.86 -6.67 6.88
C ASN A 24 -3.86 -5.69 7.54
N TYR A 25 -2.60 -5.69 7.12
CA TYR A 25 -1.51 -4.90 7.68
C TYR A 25 -0.95 -3.85 6.72
N ILE A 26 -1.48 -3.72 5.51
CA ILE A 26 -0.96 -2.74 4.55
C ILE A 26 -2.04 -1.77 4.08
N SER A 27 -1.75 -0.51 4.35
CA SER A 27 -2.41 0.67 3.81
C SER A 27 -1.35 1.65 3.31
N SER A 28 -1.71 2.46 2.34
CA SER A 28 -0.89 3.55 1.85
C SER A 28 -1.77 4.75 1.46
N CYS A 29 -1.13 5.88 1.18
CA CYS A 29 -1.81 7.09 0.76
C CYS A 29 -0.97 7.87 -0.27
N GLY A 30 -1.61 8.82 -0.95
CA GLY A 30 -0.95 9.72 -1.90
C GLY A 30 -1.88 10.87 -2.31
N ASP A 31 -1.32 11.95 -2.83
CA ASP A 31 -2.09 13.11 -3.27
C ASP A 31 -2.87 12.81 -4.55
N THR A 32 -2.39 11.83 -5.31
CA THR A 32 -3.03 11.33 -6.53
C THR A 32 -3.39 9.85 -6.42
N ARG A 33 -4.33 9.40 -7.28
CA ARG A 33 -4.74 7.99 -7.34
C ARG A 33 -3.55 7.10 -7.68
N GLU A 34 -2.76 7.53 -8.66
CA GLU A 34 -1.61 6.82 -9.18
C GLU A 34 -0.54 6.67 -8.11
N GLU A 35 -0.30 7.73 -7.32
CA GLU A 35 0.65 7.73 -6.21
C GLU A 35 0.20 6.79 -5.09
N ALA A 36 -1.05 6.87 -4.64
CA ALA A 36 -1.55 5.99 -3.58
C ALA A 36 -1.46 4.50 -3.98
N ILE A 37 -1.71 4.18 -5.26
CA ILE A 37 -1.56 2.84 -5.81
C ILE A 37 -0.07 2.42 -5.89
N ALA A 38 0.81 3.32 -6.34
CA ALA A 38 2.24 3.04 -6.41
C ALA A 38 2.82 2.76 -5.02
N ASN A 39 2.51 3.61 -4.05
CA ASN A 39 2.96 3.46 -2.67
C ASN A 39 2.42 2.18 -2.02
N LEU A 40 1.15 1.81 -2.28
CA LEU A 40 0.59 0.54 -1.82
C LEU A 40 1.34 -0.66 -2.43
N LYS A 41 1.68 -0.58 -3.72
CA LYS A 41 2.43 -1.64 -4.41
C LYS A 41 3.83 -1.81 -3.83
N GLU A 42 4.53 -0.73 -3.54
CA GLU A 42 5.86 -0.76 -2.90
C GLU A 42 5.78 -1.37 -1.49
N ALA A 43 4.81 -0.96 -0.68
CA ALA A 43 4.62 -1.52 0.66
C ALA A 43 4.37 -3.04 0.63
N ILE A 44 3.58 -3.52 -0.34
CA ILE A 44 3.36 -4.96 -0.55
C ILE A 44 4.63 -5.67 -0.99
N GLN A 45 5.44 -5.06 -1.87
CA GLN A 45 6.72 -5.64 -2.28
C GLN A 45 7.64 -5.79 -1.08
N LEU A 46 7.78 -4.74 -0.27
CA LEU A 46 8.61 -4.75 0.93
C LEU A 46 8.16 -5.80 1.94
N LEU A 47 6.85 -6.03 2.11
CA LEU A 47 6.33 -7.09 2.99
C LEU A 47 6.72 -8.49 2.52
N LEU A 48 6.79 -8.70 1.20
CA LEU A 48 7.10 -10.00 0.60
C LEU A 48 8.60 -10.21 0.40
N GLU A 49 9.42 -9.19 0.63
CA GLU A 49 10.87 -9.31 0.54
C GLU A 49 11.41 -10.22 1.64
N PRO A 50 12.34 -11.13 1.31
CA PRO A 50 12.98 -11.99 2.30
C PRO A 50 13.85 -11.14 3.25
N ILE A 51 13.84 -11.50 4.53
CA ILE A 51 14.73 -10.88 5.52
C ILE A 51 16.18 -11.24 5.13
N PRO A 52 17.08 -10.25 4.93
CA PRO A 52 18.45 -10.55 4.53
C PRO A 52 19.18 -11.34 5.61
N ASP A 53 19.96 -12.36 5.21
CA ASP A 53 20.73 -13.26 6.10
C ASP A 53 21.63 -12.53 7.11
N ARG A 54 21.99 -11.27 6.82
CA ARG A 54 22.81 -10.41 7.69
C ARG A 54 22.14 -10.04 9.04
N TRP A 55 20.84 -10.26 9.16
CA TRP A 55 20.04 -9.86 10.33
C TRP A 55 19.53 -11.06 11.16
N ILE A 56 19.98 -12.28 10.84
CA ILE A 56 19.60 -13.55 11.50
C ILE A 56 20.77 -14.13 12.28
#